data_AF-A0A3B9QXG4-F1
#
_entry.id   AF-A0A3B9QXG4-F1
#
_cell.length_a   1.000
_cell.length_b   1.000
_cell.length_c   1.000
_cell.angle_alpha   90.00
_cell.angle_beta   90.00
_cell.angle_gamma   90.00
#
_symmetry.space_group_name_H-M   'P 1'
#
loop_
_entity.id
_entity.type
_entity.pdbx_description
1 polymer ?
#
loop_
_entity_poly.entity_id
_entity_poly.type
_entity_poly.pdbx_seq_one_letter_code
_entity_poly.pdbx_strand_id
1 'polypeptide(L)'
;AIHNFNSMGPALATSLSAGAAIENLAGVEYFSRFKAGTEVFCRLHWQQTQNGSFTLSKEPGLGISVDESILADFDYRPAAKRPWPG
;
A
#
# COMPACT_ATOMS: atom_id res chain seq x y z
N ALA A 1 -8.56 -6.85 11.73
CA ALA A 1 -8.25 -6.54 10.32
C ALA A 1 -7.28 -5.38 10.29
N ILE A 2 -6.39 -5.31 9.30
CA ILE A 2 -5.52 -4.14 9.11
C ILE A 2 -6.32 -3.06 8.39
N HIS A 3 -6.51 -1.92 9.06
CA HIS A 3 -7.16 -0.75 8.48
C HIS A 3 -6.16 0.04 7.64
N ASN A 4 -6.36 0.09 6.32
CA ASN A 4 -5.41 0.66 5.36
C ASN A 4 -5.68 2.15 5.07
N PHE A 5 -6.60 2.78 5.81
CA PHE A 5 -6.88 4.23 5.82
C PHE A 5 -6.96 4.87 4.42
N ASN A 6 -7.61 4.23 3.45
CA ASN A 6 -7.71 4.73 2.07
C ASN A 6 -6.35 5.08 1.42
N SER A 7 -5.33 4.26 1.66
CA SER A 7 -3.98 4.51 1.16
C SER A 7 -3.71 3.85 -0.19
N MET A 8 -2.64 4.33 -0.85
CA MET A 8 -2.13 3.79 -2.12
C MET A 8 -1.27 2.52 -1.92
N GLY A 9 -0.78 1.95 -3.02
CA GLY A 9 -0.09 0.66 -3.04
C GLY A 9 1.07 0.47 -2.07
N PRO A 10 1.93 1.47 -1.76
CA PRO A 10 2.99 1.28 -0.77
C PRO A 10 2.45 0.91 0.63
N ALA A 11 1.38 1.56 1.09
CA ALA A 11 0.76 1.27 2.38
C ALA A 11 0.02 -0.08 2.37
N LEU A 12 -0.58 -0.44 1.22
CA LEU A 12 -1.16 -1.77 1.04
C LEU A 12 -0.08 -2.86 1.09
N ALA A 13 1.08 -2.65 0.46
CA ALA A 13 2.20 -3.59 0.51
C ALA A 13 2.68 -3.81 1.96
N THR A 14 2.84 -2.72 2.73
CA THR A 14 3.12 -2.80 4.17
C THR A 14 2.05 -3.60 4.91
N SER A 15 0.77 -3.33 4.65
CA SER A 15 -0.34 -4.03 5.30
C SER A 15 -0.37 -5.53 4.96
N LEU A 16 -0.08 -5.90 3.71
CA LEU A 16 0.01 -7.30 3.28
C LEU A 16 1.19 -8.02 3.95
N SER A 17 2.37 -7.39 3.98
CA SER A 17 3.55 -7.95 4.64
C SER A 17 3.36 -8.11 6.14
N ALA A 18 2.84 -7.09 6.82
CA ALA A 18 2.54 -7.17 8.25
C ALA A 18 1.44 -8.21 8.52
N GLY A 19 0.42 -8.26 7.68
CA GLY A 19 -0.70 -9.18 7.86
C GLY A 19 -0.34 -10.64 7.67
N ALA A 20 0.61 -10.93 6.79
CA ALA A 20 1.14 -12.28 6.59
C ALA A 20 1.83 -12.87 7.84
N ALA A 21 2.32 -12.00 8.74
CA ALA A 21 2.99 -12.41 9.97
C ALA A 21 2.06 -12.52 11.20
N ILE A 22 0.76 -12.18 11.05
CA ILE A 22 -0.21 -12.17 12.15
C ILE A 22 -1.15 -13.37 11.99
N GLU A 23 -0.98 -14.38 12.84
CA GLU A 23 -1.69 -15.67 12.74
C GLU A 23 -3.21 -15.56 12.86
N ASN A 24 -3.70 -14.59 13.64
CA ASN A 24 -5.12 -14.38 13.90
C ASN A 24 -5.70 -13.19 13.11
N LEU A 25 -5.10 -12.83 11.98
CA LEU A 25 -5.59 -11.73 11.16
C LEU A 25 -6.81 -12.13 10.32
N ALA A 26 -7.90 -11.36 10.46
CA ALA A 26 -9.11 -11.54 9.65
C ALA A 26 -8.97 -11.12 8.17
N GLY A 27 -8.10 -10.14 7.87
CA GLY A 27 -7.88 -9.62 6.51
C GLY A 27 -7.23 -8.24 6.48
N VAL A 28 -6.91 -7.80 5.27
CA VAL A 28 -6.34 -6.47 4.97
C VAL A 28 -7.33 -5.70 4.11
N GLU A 29 -7.59 -4.44 4.45
CA GLU A 29 -8.44 -3.58 3.63
C GLU A 29 -7.77 -3.22 2.29
N TYR A 30 -8.48 -3.47 1.20
CA TYR A 30 -8.08 -3.13 -0.15
C TYR A 30 -9.08 -2.21 -0.83
N PHE A 31 -8.59 -1.10 -1.36
CA PHE A 31 -9.38 -0.11 -2.09
C PHE A 31 -8.93 -0.06 -3.55
N SER A 32 -9.60 -0.82 -4.41
CA SER A 32 -9.25 -0.98 -5.84
C SER A 32 -9.15 0.33 -6.62
N ARG A 33 -9.89 1.37 -6.20
CA ARG A 33 -9.83 2.71 -6.79
C ARG A 33 -8.43 3.34 -6.80
N PHE A 34 -7.54 2.95 -5.88
CA PHE A 34 -6.18 3.48 -5.81
C PHE A 34 -5.18 2.72 -6.68
N LYS A 35 -5.57 1.59 -7.29
CA LYS A 35 -4.67 0.77 -8.12
C LYS A 35 -4.12 1.58 -9.30
N ALA A 36 -5.02 2.16 -10.10
CA ALA A 36 -4.62 2.94 -11.28
C ALA A 36 -3.71 4.10 -10.91
N GLY A 37 -4.03 4.87 -9.85
CA GLY A 37 -3.20 5.98 -9.40
C GLY A 37 -1.85 5.54 -8.82
N THR A 38 -1.79 4.37 -8.19
CA THR A 38 -0.53 3.79 -7.70
C THR A 38 0.37 3.39 -8.87
N GLU A 39 -0.19 2.71 -9.87
CA GLU A 39 0.56 2.20 -11.03
C GLU A 39 1.17 3.31 -11.90
N VAL A 40 0.78 4.57 -11.69
CA VAL A 40 1.41 5.74 -12.32
C VAL A 40 2.87 5.91 -11.86
N PHE A 41 3.18 5.68 -10.58
CA PHE A 41 4.51 5.97 -10.02
C PHE A 41 5.14 4.80 -9.26
N CYS A 42 4.40 3.72 -9.06
CA CYS A 42 4.83 2.60 -8.23
C CYS A 42 4.46 1.28 -8.89
N ARG A 43 5.48 0.46 -9.13
CA ARG A 43 5.34 -0.91 -9.57
C ARG A 43 5.13 -1.81 -8.37
N LEU A 44 4.04 -2.56 -8.39
CA LEU A 44 3.63 -3.48 -7.35
C LEU A 44 3.97 -4.91 -7.79
N HIS A 45 4.75 -5.63 -7.00
CA HIS A 45 5.13 -7.02 -7.31
C HIS A 45 4.26 -8.06 -6.59
N TRP A 46 3.16 -7.62 -5.98
CA TRP A 46 2.09 -8.48 -5.47
C TRP A 46 0.95 -8.57 -6.47
N GLN A 47 0.18 -9.65 -6.43
CA GLN A 47 -0.94 -9.87 -7.35
C GLN A 47 -2.21 -10.21 -6.58
N GLN A 48 -3.30 -9.50 -6.89
CA GLN A 48 -4.62 -9.87 -6.41
C GLN A 48 -5.08 -11.11 -7.20
N THR A 49 -5.54 -12.13 -6.47
CA THR A 49 -6.11 -13.35 -7.02
C THR A 49 -7.62 -13.22 -7.19
N GLN A 50 -8.25 -14.14 -7.94
CA GLN A 50 -9.70 -14.12 -8.22
C GLN A 50 -10.59 -14.18 -6.96
N ASN A 51 -10.06 -14.69 -5.84
CA ASN A 51 -10.83 -14.87 -4.60
C ASN A 51 -10.61 -13.74 -3.57
N GLY A 52 -10.08 -12.59 -4.01
CA GLY A 52 -9.79 -11.46 -3.12
C GLY A 52 -8.58 -11.65 -2.21
N SER A 53 -7.85 -12.77 -2.34
CA SER A 53 -6.55 -12.98 -1.69
C SER A 53 -5.43 -12.31 -2.49
N PHE A 54 -4.29 -12.09 -1.85
CA PHE A 54 -3.09 -11.55 -2.49
C PHE A 54 -1.94 -12.56 -2.43
N THR A 55 -1.27 -12.73 -3.56
CA THR A 55 0.05 -13.38 -3.58
C THR A 55 1.09 -12.36 -3.18
N LEU A 56 1.82 -12.63 -2.11
CA LEU A 56 2.91 -11.79 -1.63
C LEU A 56 4.09 -11.82 -2.59
N SER A 57 4.80 -10.70 -2.69
CA SER A 57 6.05 -10.63 -3.43
C SER A 57 7.14 -11.47 -2.76
N LYS A 58 8.06 -12.01 -3.56
CA LYS A 58 9.30 -12.65 -3.10
C LYS A 58 10.51 -11.71 -3.16
N GLU A 59 10.31 -10.49 -3.68
CA GLU A 59 11.35 -9.48 -3.75
C GLU A 59 11.67 -8.94 -2.34
N PRO A 60 12.90 -8.47 -2.09
CA PRO A 60 13.27 -7.89 -0.81
C PRO A 60 12.38 -6.70 -0.39
N GLY A 61 12.26 -6.51 0.93
CA GLY A 61 11.51 -5.39 1.51
C GLY A 61 10.00 -5.54 1.29
N LEU A 62 9.35 -4.47 0.81
CA LEU A 62 7.91 -4.45 0.57
C LEU A 62 7.50 -5.01 -0.81
N GLY A 63 8.46 -5.40 -1.65
CA GLY A 63 8.17 -5.85 -3.00
C GLY A 63 7.48 -4.78 -3.85
N ILE A 64 7.96 -3.54 -3.75
CA ILE A 64 7.54 -2.42 -4.59
C ILE A 64 8.76 -1.74 -5.20
N SER A 65 8.55 -1.05 -6.32
CA SER A 65 9.57 -0.17 -6.92
C SER A 65 8.92 1.15 -7.29
N VAL A 66 9.54 2.25 -6.88
CA VAL A 66 9.01 3.60 -7.08
C VAL A 66 9.77 4.26 -8.23
N ASP A 67 9.03 4.88 -9.15
CA ASP A 67 9.58 5.77 -10.16
C ASP A 67 9.70 7.17 -9.58
N GLU A 68 10.91 7.51 -9.13
CA GLU A 68 11.19 8.79 -8.51
C GLU A 68 11.06 9.97 -9.48
N SER A 69 11.25 9.74 -10.78
CA SER A 69 11.11 10.79 -11.79
C SER A 69 9.67 11.29 -11.87
N ILE A 70 8.71 10.38 -11.75
CA ILE A 70 7.29 10.70 -11.75
C ILE A 70 6.89 11.33 -10.40
N LEU A 71 7.44 10.83 -9.28
CA LEU A 71 7.19 11.41 -7.96
C LEU A 71 7.63 12.88 -7.87
N ALA A 72 8.72 13.24 -8.55
CA ALA A 72 9.22 14.62 -8.58
C ALA A 72 8.22 15.61 -9.21
N ASP A 73 7.34 15.13 -10.10
CA ASP A 73 6.33 15.93 -10.78
C ASP A 73 5.01 16.06 -9.99
N PHE A 74 4.84 15.30 -8.90
CA PHE A 74 3.65 15.44 -8.05
C PHE A 74 3.77 16.66 -7.12
N ASP A 75 2.70 17.47 -7.09
CA ASP A 75 2.59 18.56 -6.13
C ASP A 75 2.71 18.04 -4.69
N TYR A 76 3.72 18.53 -3.98
CA TYR A 76 3.80 18.30 -2.54
C TYR A 76 2.64 18.99 -1.83
N ARG A 77 1.82 18.18 -1.16
CA ARG A 77 0.74 18.66 -0.29
C ARG A 77 1.10 18.33 1.16
N PRO A 78 1.44 19.32 1.99
CA PRO A 78 1.73 19.05 3.39
C PRO A 78 0.49 18.45 4.06
N ALA A 79 0.71 17.40 4.86
CA ALA A 79 -0.35 16.86 5.69
C ALA A 79 -0.84 17.93 6.66
N ALA A 80 -2.15 18.01 6.90
CA ALA A 80 -2.69 18.86 7.95
C ALA A 80 -2.04 18.46 9.29
N LYS A 81 -1.33 19.39 9.93
CA LYS A 81 -0.78 19.16 11.27
C LYS A 81 -1.96 18.90 12.21
N ARG A 82 -2.11 17.66 12.68
CA ARG A 82 -3.00 17.40 13.82
C ARG A 82 -2.30 17.94 15.05
N PRO A 83 -2.93 18.84 15.83
CA PRO A 83 -2.38 19.21 17.13
C PRO A 83 -2.23 17.95 17.98
N TRP A 84 -1.13 17.85 18.72
CA TRP A 84 -0.98 16.81 19.73
C TRP A 84 -2.10 16.99 20.77
N PRO A 85 -2.82 15.93 21.17
CA PRO A 85 -3.78 16.05 22.26
C PRO A 85 -3.00 16.41 23.53
N GLY A 86 -3.23 17.62 24.03
CA GLY A 86 -2.79 18.04 25.37
C GLY A 86 -3.56 17.31 26.47
#